data_AF-A0A508AAS6-F1
#
_entry.id   AF-A0A508AAS6-F1
#
_cell.length_a   1.000
_cell.length_b   1.000
_cell.length_c   1.000
_cell.angle_alpha   90.00
_cell.angle_beta   90.00
_cell.angle_gamma   90.00
#
_symmetry.space_group_name_H-M   'P 1'
#
loop_
_entity.id
_entity.type
_entity.pdbx_description
1 polymer ?
#
loop_
_entity_poly.entity_id
_entity_poly.type
_entity_poly.pdbx_seq_one_letter_code
_entity_poly.pdbx_strand_id
1 'polypeptide(L)'
;MEVDPIVTPQIARLRRGLECHGVFDELRNIETLRAFMQVHVFAVWDFMSLVKRLQQDLTCVRLPWMPPSDPASARLINDIVLAEESDVDAQGRPASHLDLYLAAMNDVGASTESFLHFLAALEQGVAPEDALIEAGVPVFVRNFVLDTLRTATEGSTLQVAASFLYGRENIIPGMFQGLLSRWGLDTATAPGFVYYLERHIELDADEHGPAATKMICTMLARHPQGLPRARQAARDALHARHALWDGTETLLRKLDRKSTFREEAAEARVSA
;
A
#
# COMPACT_ATOMS: atom_id res chain seq x y z
N MET A 1 21.04 16.56 -11.64
CA MET A 1 20.05 15.52 -11.30
C MET A 1 20.66 14.20 -11.68
N GLU A 2 21.10 13.38 -10.72
CA GLU A 2 21.51 12.01 -11.02
C GLU A 2 20.32 11.26 -11.62
N VAL A 3 20.56 10.53 -12.70
CA VAL A 3 19.53 9.73 -13.35
C VAL A 3 19.26 8.52 -12.46
N ASP A 4 18.01 8.30 -12.07
CA ASP A 4 17.59 7.11 -11.33
C ASP A 4 18.01 5.85 -12.10
N PRO A 5 18.92 5.01 -11.56
CA PRO A 5 19.46 3.87 -12.28
C PRO A 5 18.44 2.76 -12.49
N ILE A 6 17.37 2.70 -11.69
CA ILE A 6 16.34 1.68 -11.79
C ILE A 6 15.32 2.04 -12.87
N VAL A 7 14.96 3.33 -13.01
CA VAL A 7 13.89 3.77 -13.90
C VAL A 7 14.27 3.57 -15.38
N THR A 8 13.68 2.54 -15.98
CA THR A 8 13.68 2.29 -17.43
C THR A 8 12.42 2.89 -18.07
N PRO A 9 12.37 3.06 -19.41
CA PRO A 9 11.15 3.50 -20.09
C PRO A 9 9.91 2.63 -19.78
N GLN A 10 10.12 1.32 -19.59
CA GLN A 10 9.06 0.40 -19.18
C GLN A 10 8.55 0.70 -17.76
N ILE A 11 9.45 0.86 -16.78
CA ILE A 11 9.10 1.22 -15.40
C ILE A 11 8.39 2.58 -15.35
N ALA A 12 8.89 3.57 -16.10
CA ALA A 12 8.25 4.88 -16.20
C ALA A 12 6.83 4.80 -16.77
N ARG A 13 6.59 3.93 -17.76
CA ARG A 13 5.24 3.68 -18.31
C ARG A 13 4.32 3.02 -17.28
N LEU A 14 4.81 2.01 -16.56
CA LEU A 14 4.03 1.33 -15.52
C LEU A 14 3.63 2.29 -14.40
N ARG A 15 4.56 3.14 -13.94
CA ARG A 15 4.30 4.17 -12.92
C ARG A 15 3.19 5.14 -13.35
N ARG A 16 3.31 5.73 -14.54
CA ARG A 16 2.27 6.61 -15.10
C ARG A 16 0.91 5.93 -15.23
N GLY A 17 0.91 4.63 -15.57
CA GLY A 17 -0.32 3.85 -15.65
C GLY A 17 -1.06 3.75 -14.31
N LEU A 18 -0.34 3.70 -13.19
CA LEU A 18 -0.94 3.73 -11.85
C LEU A 18 -1.45 5.13 -11.52
N GLU A 19 -0.67 6.18 -11.76
CA GLU A 19 -1.12 7.57 -11.51
C GLU A 19 -2.45 7.90 -12.22
N CYS A 20 -2.67 7.35 -13.41
CA CYS A 20 -3.89 7.56 -14.21
C CYS A 20 -4.90 6.41 -14.18
N HIS A 21 -4.77 5.45 -13.25
CA HIS A 21 -5.69 4.30 -13.22
C HIS A 21 -7.12 4.73 -12.86
N GLY A 22 -8.11 4.05 -13.45
CA GLY A 22 -9.54 4.34 -13.27
C GLY A 22 -10.16 3.79 -11.98
N VAL A 23 -9.40 3.16 -11.08
CA VAL A 23 -9.95 2.51 -9.88
C VAL A 23 -10.66 3.52 -8.97
N PHE A 24 -10.13 4.74 -8.91
CA PHE A 24 -10.71 5.84 -8.12
C PHE A 24 -11.95 6.45 -8.76
N ASP A 25 -12.12 6.33 -10.08
CA ASP A 25 -13.31 6.82 -10.79
C ASP A 25 -14.56 5.98 -10.46
N GLU A 26 -14.35 4.81 -9.83
CA GLU A 26 -15.40 3.92 -9.34
C GLU A 26 -15.81 4.21 -7.88
N LEU A 27 -15.10 5.10 -7.16
CA LEU A 27 -15.43 5.49 -5.78
C LEU A 27 -16.50 6.59 -5.75
N ARG A 28 -17.72 6.22 -6.12
CA ARG A 28 -18.84 7.16 -6.34
C ARG A 28 -19.80 7.28 -5.16
N ASN A 29 -19.79 6.31 -4.26
CA ASN A 29 -20.72 6.20 -3.15
C ASN A 29 -20.04 5.49 -1.96
N ILE A 30 -20.74 5.45 -0.83
CA ILE A 30 -20.19 4.88 0.41
C ILE A 30 -19.98 3.36 0.28
N GLU A 31 -20.79 2.66 -0.53
CA GLU A 31 -20.69 1.21 -0.76
C GLU A 31 -19.40 0.84 -1.51
N THR A 32 -19.08 1.58 -2.57
CA THR A 32 -17.85 1.39 -3.34
C THR A 32 -16.62 1.79 -2.53
N LEU A 33 -16.71 2.84 -1.70
CA LEU A 33 -15.66 3.18 -0.73
C LEU A 33 -15.41 2.04 0.26
N ARG A 34 -16.46 1.53 0.91
CA ARG A 34 -16.35 0.41 1.87
C ARG A 34 -15.68 -0.82 1.24
N ALA A 35 -16.06 -1.15 0.01
CA ALA A 35 -15.49 -2.29 -0.72
C ALA A 35 -14.02 -2.06 -1.09
N PHE A 36 -13.66 -0.84 -1.50
CA PHE A 36 -12.27 -0.46 -1.73
C PHE A 36 -11.44 -0.62 -0.46
N MET A 37 -11.92 -0.13 0.69
CA MET A 37 -11.18 -0.20 1.94
C MET A 37 -10.99 -1.64 2.42
N GLN A 38 -11.99 -2.50 2.27
CA GLN A 38 -11.91 -3.93 2.56
C GLN A 38 -10.83 -4.66 1.75
N VAL A 39 -10.53 -4.18 0.54
CA VAL A 39 -9.43 -4.70 -0.29
C VAL A 39 -8.09 -4.07 0.12
N HIS A 40 -8.08 -2.75 0.28
CA HIS A 40 -6.85 -1.99 0.43
C HIS A 40 -6.18 -2.18 1.79
N VAL A 41 -6.93 -2.52 2.84
CA VAL A 41 -6.38 -2.80 4.19
C VAL A 41 -5.26 -3.86 4.18
N PHE A 42 -5.34 -4.85 3.30
CA PHE A 42 -4.29 -5.86 3.13
C PHE A 42 -3.00 -5.28 2.55
N ALA A 43 -3.11 -4.29 1.66
CA ALA A 43 -1.96 -3.55 1.17
C ALA A 43 -1.39 -2.61 2.25
N VAL A 44 -2.23 -1.99 3.08
CA VAL A 44 -1.75 -1.20 4.23
C VAL A 44 -0.90 -2.08 5.15
N TRP A 45 -1.38 -3.28 5.46
CA TRP A 45 -0.68 -4.23 6.32
C TRP A 45 0.61 -4.81 5.70
N ASP A 46 0.57 -5.28 4.44
CA ASP A 46 1.72 -5.97 3.85
C ASP A 46 2.92 -5.04 3.58
N PHE A 47 2.66 -3.73 3.45
CA PHE A 47 3.69 -2.70 3.29
C PHE A 47 4.73 -2.77 4.41
N MET A 48 4.27 -2.94 5.65
CA MET A 48 5.13 -3.02 6.81
C MET A 48 6.12 -4.19 6.72
N SER A 49 5.81 -5.27 6.01
CA SER A 49 6.77 -6.37 5.83
C SER A 49 8.02 -5.93 5.05
N LEU A 50 7.88 -5.05 4.05
CA LEU A 50 9.03 -4.47 3.34
C LEU A 50 9.81 -3.52 4.24
N VAL A 51 9.10 -2.67 5.00
CA VAL A 51 9.71 -1.70 5.92
C VAL A 51 10.50 -2.42 7.02
N LYS A 52 9.92 -3.43 7.69
CA LYS A 52 10.60 -4.20 8.74
C LYS A 52 11.78 -4.98 8.19
N ARG A 53 11.70 -5.52 6.97
CA ARG A 53 12.85 -6.15 6.32
C ARG A 53 13.99 -5.16 6.11
N LEU A 54 13.69 -3.96 5.59
CA LEU A 54 14.70 -2.92 5.42
C LEU A 54 15.25 -2.43 6.76
N GLN A 55 14.41 -2.34 7.80
CA GLN A 55 14.85 -1.95 9.14
C GLN A 55 15.84 -2.98 9.72
N GLN A 56 15.57 -4.27 9.54
CA GLN A 56 16.46 -5.34 9.96
C GLN A 56 17.82 -5.28 9.24
N ASP A 57 17.82 -4.98 7.94
CA ASP A 57 19.03 -4.98 7.11
C ASP A 57 19.85 -3.69 7.25
N LEU A 58 19.20 -2.54 7.48
CA LEU A 58 19.83 -1.21 7.42
C LEU A 58 20.05 -0.56 8.79
N THR A 59 19.40 -1.07 9.84
CA THR A 59 19.53 -0.55 11.21
C THR A 59 20.04 -1.65 12.16
N CYS A 60 19.75 -1.53 13.46
CA CYS A 60 20.05 -2.55 14.45
C CYS A 60 18.83 -2.79 15.34
N VAL A 61 18.19 -3.94 15.15
CA VAL A 61 17.06 -4.42 15.97
C VAL A 61 17.46 -5.60 16.87
N ARG A 62 18.77 -5.85 17.02
CA ARG A 62 19.34 -6.96 17.80
C ARG A 62 20.19 -6.42 18.96
N LEU A 63 20.38 -7.25 19.99
CA LEU A 63 21.23 -6.94 21.13
C LEU A 63 22.51 -7.82 21.12
N PRO A 64 23.69 -7.28 21.50
CA PRO A 64 23.95 -5.87 21.83
C PRO A 64 23.84 -4.96 20.60
N TRP A 65 23.50 -3.69 20.83
CA TRP A 65 23.37 -2.71 19.76
C TRP A 65 24.72 -2.43 19.08
N MET A 66 24.69 -2.29 17.75
CA MET A 66 25.82 -1.89 16.92
C MET A 66 25.41 -0.72 16.02
N PRO A 67 26.31 0.25 15.76
CA PRO A 67 25.99 1.37 14.88
C PRO A 67 25.77 0.91 13.43
N PRO A 68 24.83 1.52 12.68
CA PRO A 68 24.57 1.15 11.30
C PRO A 68 25.74 1.50 10.37
N SER A 69 25.98 0.66 9.37
CA SER A 69 27.05 0.88 8.37
C SER A 69 26.75 1.98 7.36
N ASP A 70 25.47 2.38 7.25
CA ASP A 70 24.99 3.49 6.45
C ASP A 70 23.97 4.30 7.27
N PRO A 71 24.44 5.31 8.03
CA PRO A 71 23.57 6.12 8.87
C PRO A 71 22.48 6.88 8.11
N ALA A 72 22.69 7.21 6.82
CA ALA A 72 21.69 7.92 6.03
C ALA A 72 20.51 7.00 5.67
N SER A 73 20.80 5.78 5.20
CA SER A 73 19.76 4.77 4.96
C SER A 73 19.08 4.33 6.26
N ALA A 74 19.83 4.23 7.36
CA ALA A 74 19.26 3.90 8.66
C ALA A 74 18.29 4.99 9.18
N ARG A 75 18.65 6.27 8.99
CA ARG A 75 17.79 7.40 9.33
C ARG A 75 16.49 7.36 8.54
N LEU A 76 16.58 7.23 7.21
CA LEU A 76 15.42 7.14 6.33
C LEU A 76 14.44 6.05 6.77
N ILE A 77 14.93 4.82 6.98
CA ILE A 77 14.05 3.71 7.34
C ILE A 77 13.45 3.88 8.73
N ASN A 78 14.18 4.47 9.68
CA ASN A 78 13.61 4.76 11.00
C ASN A 78 12.57 5.89 10.96
N ASP A 79 12.74 6.89 10.09
CA ASP A 79 11.73 7.95 9.88
C ASP A 79 10.45 7.36 9.29
N ILE A 80 10.56 6.48 8.29
CA ILE A 80 9.41 5.74 7.75
C ILE A 80 8.77 4.84 8.81
N VAL A 81 9.56 4.11 9.60
CA VAL A 81 9.01 3.30 10.71
C VAL A 81 8.26 4.17 11.71
N LEU A 82 8.80 5.34 12.06
CA LEU A 82 8.11 6.27 12.95
C LEU A 82 6.78 6.71 12.35
N ALA A 83 6.76 7.06 11.06
CA ALA A 83 5.58 7.52 10.35
C ALA A 83 4.52 6.42 10.14
N GLU A 84 4.90 5.15 10.09
CA GLU A 84 3.99 4.06 9.67
C GLU A 84 3.59 3.14 10.82
N GLU A 85 4.54 2.79 11.69
CA GLU A 85 4.34 1.89 12.83
C GLU A 85 3.87 2.64 14.09
N SER A 86 4.17 3.95 14.18
CA SER A 86 3.95 4.74 15.40
C SER A 86 3.67 6.22 15.12
N ASP A 87 2.82 6.51 14.14
CA ASP A 87 2.32 7.86 13.85
C ASP A 87 1.41 8.38 14.99
N VAL A 88 0.69 9.46 14.71
CA VAL A 88 -0.39 9.98 15.53
C VAL A 88 -1.71 9.99 14.79
N ASP A 89 -2.81 9.85 15.53
CA ASP A 89 -4.16 10.07 15.03
C ASP A 89 -4.53 11.56 14.98
N ALA A 90 -5.75 11.86 14.50
CA ALA A 90 -6.27 13.23 14.41
C ALA A 90 -6.43 13.93 15.78
N GLN A 91 -6.25 13.22 16.90
CA GLN A 91 -6.23 13.76 18.26
C GLN A 91 -4.80 13.83 18.85
N GLY A 92 -3.77 13.51 18.07
CA GLY A 92 -2.38 13.51 18.49
C GLY A 92 -1.99 12.30 19.35
N ARG A 93 -2.80 11.24 19.38
CA ARG A 93 -2.51 10.01 20.14
C ARG A 93 -1.72 9.03 19.26
N PRO A 94 -0.77 8.25 19.82
CA PRO A 94 -0.01 7.28 19.04
C PRO A 94 -0.90 6.25 18.33
N ALA A 95 -0.65 6.01 17.05
CA ALA A 95 -1.37 5.06 16.21
C ALA A 95 -0.50 4.62 15.02
N SER A 96 -0.56 3.35 14.62
CA SER A 96 0.01 2.94 13.33
C SER A 96 -0.89 3.36 12.18
N HIS A 97 -0.36 3.41 10.96
CA HIS A 97 -1.18 3.66 9.77
C HIS A 97 -2.24 2.59 9.54
N LEU A 98 -2.00 1.36 9.99
CA LEU A 98 -3.03 0.32 10.00
C LEU A 98 -4.16 0.65 11.00
N ASP A 99 -3.83 1.16 12.19
CA ASP A 99 -4.84 1.61 13.16
C ASP A 99 -5.67 2.76 12.59
N LEU A 100 -5.02 3.75 11.95
CA LEU A 100 -5.71 4.85 11.27
C LEU A 100 -6.67 4.33 10.19
N TYR A 101 -6.22 3.36 9.39
CA TYR A 101 -7.02 2.76 8.33
C TYR A 101 -8.23 1.99 8.87
N LEU A 102 -8.04 1.17 9.90
CA LEU A 102 -9.12 0.41 10.54
C LEU A 102 -10.12 1.33 11.24
N ALA A 103 -9.66 2.42 11.87
CA ALA A 103 -10.54 3.45 12.42
C ALA A 103 -11.38 4.10 11.31
N ALA A 104 -10.74 4.50 10.21
CA ALA A 104 -11.44 5.05 9.05
C ALA A 104 -12.45 4.06 8.43
N MET A 105 -12.15 2.76 8.43
CA MET A 105 -13.09 1.72 7.99
C MET A 105 -14.33 1.69 8.88
N ASN A 106 -14.15 1.73 10.20
CA ASN A 106 -15.24 1.75 11.16
C ASN A 106 -16.10 3.01 11.02
N ASP A 107 -15.48 4.17 10.82
CA ASP A 107 -16.18 5.46 10.65
C ASP A 107 -17.19 5.42 9.50
N VAL A 108 -16.81 4.78 8.39
CA VAL A 108 -17.69 4.63 7.23
C VAL A 108 -18.54 3.36 7.28
N GLY A 109 -18.37 2.49 8.28
CA GLY A 109 -19.08 1.21 8.38
C GLY A 109 -18.62 0.14 7.39
N ALA A 110 -17.36 0.17 6.95
CA ALA A 110 -16.73 -0.92 6.21
C ALA A 110 -16.43 -2.09 7.15
N SER A 111 -16.74 -3.32 6.76
CA SER A 111 -16.44 -4.49 7.59
C SER A 111 -14.93 -4.72 7.67
N THR A 112 -14.43 -4.91 8.89
CA THR A 112 -13.04 -5.30 9.17
C THR A 112 -12.90 -6.80 9.45
N GLU A 113 -14.01 -7.55 9.45
CA GLU A 113 -14.06 -8.95 9.91
C GLU A 113 -13.10 -9.88 9.16
N SER A 114 -13.08 -9.81 7.82
CA SER A 114 -12.17 -10.62 7.00
C SER A 114 -10.70 -10.35 7.34
N PHE A 115 -10.33 -9.07 7.50
CA PHE A 115 -8.97 -8.70 7.84
C PHE A 115 -8.57 -9.10 9.28
N LEU A 116 -9.48 -8.93 10.26
CA LEU A 116 -9.23 -9.34 11.64
C LEU A 116 -9.17 -10.87 11.78
N HIS A 117 -9.96 -11.61 11.00
CA HIS A 117 -9.87 -13.07 10.94
C HIS A 117 -8.50 -13.51 10.40
N PHE A 118 -8.05 -12.87 9.32
CA PHE A 118 -6.71 -13.09 8.77
C PHE A 118 -5.60 -12.85 9.80
N LEU A 119 -5.64 -11.71 10.52
CA LEU A 119 -4.66 -11.42 11.58
C LEU A 119 -4.69 -12.45 12.71
N ALA A 120 -5.88 -12.81 13.19
CA ALA A 120 -6.03 -13.80 14.25
C ALA A 120 -5.48 -15.19 13.85
N ALA A 121 -5.60 -15.57 12.56
CA ALA A 121 -5.01 -16.81 12.05
C ALA A 121 -3.47 -16.74 12.02
N LEU A 122 -2.89 -15.60 11.62
CA LEU A 122 -1.44 -15.39 11.67
C LEU A 122 -0.89 -15.46 13.10
N GLU A 123 -1.60 -14.89 14.08
CA GLU A 123 -1.23 -14.96 15.50
C GLU A 123 -1.21 -16.41 16.03
N GLN A 124 -2.04 -17.27 15.46
CA GLN A 124 -2.08 -18.71 15.76
C GLN A 124 -1.01 -19.52 15.00
N GLY A 125 -0.18 -18.86 14.19
CA GLY A 125 0.90 -19.47 13.43
C GLY A 125 0.45 -20.10 12.11
N VAL A 126 -0.76 -19.81 11.63
CA VAL A 126 -1.23 -20.24 10.30
C VAL A 126 -0.38 -19.55 9.23
N ALA A 127 -0.02 -20.29 8.17
CA ALA A 127 0.75 -19.72 7.08
C ALA A 127 -0.04 -18.60 6.38
N PRO A 128 0.62 -17.53 5.89
CA PRO A 128 -0.09 -16.39 5.29
C PRO A 128 -1.03 -16.75 4.14
N GLU A 129 -0.66 -17.70 3.29
CA GLU A 129 -1.52 -18.14 2.18
C GLU A 129 -2.81 -18.78 2.68
N ASP A 130 -2.71 -19.69 3.65
CA ASP A 130 -3.87 -20.37 4.25
C ASP A 130 -4.76 -19.38 5.00
N ALA A 131 -4.17 -18.48 5.79
CA ALA A 131 -4.91 -17.45 6.53
C ALA A 131 -5.70 -16.52 5.58
N LEU A 132 -5.13 -16.16 4.42
CA LEU A 132 -5.82 -15.36 3.40
C LEU A 132 -6.97 -16.14 2.74
N ILE A 133 -6.82 -17.45 2.56
CA ILE A 133 -7.86 -18.33 2.03
C ILE A 133 -9.02 -18.45 3.02
N GLU A 134 -8.72 -18.72 4.29
CA GLU A 134 -9.69 -18.86 5.38
C GLU A 134 -10.50 -17.57 5.60
N ALA A 135 -9.83 -16.41 5.52
CA ALA A 135 -10.46 -15.10 5.60
C ALA A 135 -11.30 -14.72 4.36
N GLY A 136 -11.37 -15.57 3.33
CA GLY A 136 -12.17 -15.34 2.13
C GLY A 136 -11.63 -14.22 1.23
N VAL A 137 -10.33 -13.94 1.32
CA VAL A 137 -9.71 -12.82 0.60
C VAL A 137 -9.69 -13.08 -0.92
N PRO A 138 -10.08 -12.11 -1.77
CA PRO A 138 -10.08 -12.31 -3.21
C PRO A 138 -8.70 -12.64 -3.77
N VAL A 139 -8.65 -13.54 -4.77
CA VAL A 139 -7.40 -14.06 -5.36
C VAL A 139 -6.41 -12.96 -5.74
N PHE A 140 -6.87 -11.86 -6.35
CA PHE A 140 -6.00 -10.76 -6.79
C PHE A 140 -5.33 -10.03 -5.61
N VAL A 141 -5.99 -9.95 -4.46
CA VAL A 141 -5.44 -9.40 -3.22
C VAL A 141 -4.44 -10.38 -2.61
N ARG A 142 -4.77 -11.68 -2.59
CA ARG A 142 -3.85 -12.71 -2.09
C ARG A 142 -2.55 -12.74 -2.86
N ASN A 143 -2.62 -12.71 -4.18
CA ASN A 143 -1.44 -12.68 -5.04
C ASN A 143 -0.56 -11.47 -4.73
N PHE A 144 -1.16 -10.29 -4.57
CA PHE A 144 -0.43 -9.07 -4.23
C PHE A 144 0.30 -9.19 -2.88
N VAL A 145 -0.41 -9.64 -1.84
CA VAL A 145 0.16 -9.81 -0.49
C VAL A 145 1.28 -10.86 -0.50
N LEU A 146 1.06 -12.01 -1.12
CA LEU A 146 2.05 -13.09 -1.18
C LEU A 146 3.28 -12.70 -2.00
N ASP A 147 3.13 -11.91 -3.07
CA ASP A 147 4.25 -11.37 -3.82
C ASP A 147 5.10 -10.39 -2.99
N THR A 148 4.45 -9.53 -2.19
CA THR A 148 5.13 -8.64 -1.23
C THR A 148 5.88 -9.45 -0.17
N LEU A 149 5.21 -10.42 0.47
CA LEU A 149 5.81 -11.26 1.52
C LEU A 149 6.99 -12.09 0.99
N ARG A 150 6.85 -12.68 -0.21
CA ARG A 150 7.95 -13.41 -0.88
C ARG A 150 9.14 -12.48 -1.13
N THR A 151 8.89 -11.27 -1.61
CA THR A 151 9.96 -10.28 -1.80
C THR A 151 10.64 -9.91 -0.49
N ALA A 152 9.86 -9.65 0.57
CA ALA A 152 10.39 -9.29 1.89
C ALA A 152 11.19 -10.42 2.56
N THR A 153 10.82 -11.68 2.33
CA THR A 153 11.46 -12.84 2.97
C THR A 153 12.65 -13.36 2.15
N GLU A 154 12.48 -13.53 0.84
CA GLU A 154 13.45 -14.21 -0.04
C GLU A 154 14.34 -13.25 -0.82
N GLY A 155 13.92 -11.98 -0.99
CA GLY A 155 14.66 -10.98 -1.76
C GLY A 155 15.98 -10.56 -1.12
N SER A 156 16.95 -10.16 -1.94
CA SER A 156 18.10 -9.39 -1.45
C SER A 156 17.67 -8.01 -0.98
N THR A 157 18.41 -7.38 -0.06
CA THR A 157 18.09 -6.04 0.47
C THR A 157 17.86 -5.01 -0.65
N LEU A 158 18.64 -5.07 -1.73
CA LEU A 158 18.47 -4.20 -2.89
C LEU A 158 17.17 -4.47 -3.68
N GLN A 159 16.74 -5.73 -3.77
CA GLN A 159 15.44 -6.07 -4.38
C GLN A 159 14.27 -5.59 -3.52
N VAL A 160 14.36 -5.77 -2.20
CA VAL A 160 13.37 -5.26 -1.25
C VAL A 160 13.29 -3.74 -1.33
N ALA A 161 14.43 -3.05 -1.33
CA ALA A 161 14.49 -1.59 -1.46
C ALA A 161 13.87 -1.10 -2.78
N ALA A 162 14.13 -1.80 -3.89
CA ALA A 162 13.51 -1.47 -5.19
C ALA A 162 12.00 -1.73 -5.19
N SER A 163 11.54 -2.85 -4.64
CA SER A 163 10.11 -3.15 -4.51
C SER A 163 9.38 -2.12 -3.64
N PHE A 164 9.98 -1.79 -2.48
CA PHE A 164 9.52 -0.75 -1.56
C PHE A 164 9.38 0.60 -2.29
N LEU A 165 10.47 1.09 -2.89
CA LEU A 165 10.48 2.42 -3.48
C LEU A 165 9.54 2.54 -4.67
N TYR A 166 9.63 1.63 -5.64
CA TYR A 166 8.92 1.78 -6.91
C TYR A 166 7.53 1.17 -6.92
N GLY A 167 7.20 0.27 -6.00
CA GLY A 167 5.86 -0.32 -5.91
C GLY A 167 4.95 0.35 -4.87
N ARG A 168 5.55 1.03 -3.89
CA ARG A 168 4.86 1.55 -2.71
C ARG A 168 5.15 3.05 -2.53
N GLU A 169 6.33 3.38 -2.02
CA GLU A 169 6.70 4.72 -1.53
C GLU A 169 6.47 5.83 -2.58
N ASN A 170 7.10 5.71 -3.75
CA ASN A 170 7.06 6.80 -4.75
C ASN A 170 5.70 6.97 -5.45
N ILE A 171 4.75 6.05 -5.26
CA ILE A 171 3.47 6.06 -5.97
C ILE A 171 2.35 6.55 -5.07
N ILE A 172 2.45 6.28 -3.77
CA ILE A 172 1.38 6.55 -2.83
C ILE A 172 0.97 8.04 -2.80
N PRO A 173 1.89 9.02 -2.72
CA PRO A 173 1.50 10.44 -2.68
C PRO A 173 0.76 10.89 -3.94
N GLY A 174 1.30 10.58 -5.12
CA GLY A 174 0.68 10.95 -6.39
C GLY A 174 -0.67 10.25 -6.62
N MET A 175 -0.76 8.97 -6.21
CA MET A 175 -2.00 8.20 -6.21
C MET A 175 -3.06 8.86 -5.33
N PHE A 176 -2.75 9.16 -4.08
CA PHE A 176 -3.70 9.72 -3.11
C PHE A 176 -4.07 11.17 -3.42
N GLN A 177 -3.15 11.97 -3.94
CA GLN A 177 -3.47 13.29 -4.51
C GLN A 177 -4.45 13.17 -5.69
N GLY A 178 -4.22 12.19 -6.57
CA GLY A 178 -5.10 11.87 -7.68
C GLY A 178 -6.48 11.38 -7.22
N LEU A 179 -6.56 10.70 -6.09
CA LEU A 179 -7.81 10.28 -5.46
C LEU A 179 -8.54 11.48 -4.86
N LEU A 180 -7.89 12.29 -4.01
CA LEU A 180 -8.52 13.46 -3.39
C LEU A 180 -9.02 14.47 -4.43
N SER A 181 -8.29 14.67 -5.52
CA SER A 181 -8.72 15.58 -6.60
C SER A 181 -9.92 15.09 -7.41
N ARG A 182 -10.16 13.78 -7.43
CA ARG A 182 -11.31 13.13 -8.09
C ARG A 182 -12.36 12.63 -7.09
N TRP A 183 -12.19 12.99 -5.82
CA TRP A 183 -13.03 12.54 -4.72
C TRP A 183 -14.46 13.01 -4.95
N GLY A 184 -15.33 12.05 -5.31
CA GLY A 184 -16.73 12.32 -5.64
C GLY A 184 -17.64 12.43 -4.43
N LEU A 185 -17.10 12.28 -3.22
CA LEU A 185 -17.83 12.34 -1.96
C LEU A 185 -17.50 13.64 -1.21
N ASP A 186 -18.43 14.10 -0.37
CA ASP A 186 -18.08 15.14 0.61
C ASP A 186 -16.99 14.58 1.54
N THR A 187 -15.92 15.34 1.79
CA THR A 187 -14.85 14.94 2.71
C THR A 187 -15.39 14.68 4.11
N ALA A 188 -16.49 15.34 4.50
CA ALA A 188 -17.20 15.08 5.74
C ALA A 188 -17.84 13.67 5.82
N THR A 189 -17.98 12.97 4.69
CA THR A 189 -18.53 11.60 4.63
C THR A 189 -17.55 10.56 5.17
N ALA A 190 -16.24 10.82 5.06
CA ALA A 190 -15.19 9.88 5.45
C ALA A 190 -13.98 10.61 6.06
N PRO A 191 -14.16 11.37 7.16
CA PRO A 191 -13.12 12.25 7.69
C PRO A 191 -11.85 11.48 8.11
N GLY A 192 -11.98 10.30 8.71
CA GLY A 192 -10.84 9.45 9.05
C GLY A 192 -10.06 8.97 7.83
N PHE A 193 -10.75 8.66 6.72
CA PHE A 193 -10.10 8.26 5.48
C PHE A 193 -9.40 9.43 4.79
N VAL A 194 -10.03 10.61 4.77
CA VAL A 194 -9.41 11.84 4.24
C VAL A 194 -8.15 12.17 5.05
N TYR A 195 -8.22 12.13 6.37
CA TYR A 195 -7.07 12.30 7.25
C TYR A 195 -5.94 11.31 6.90
N TYR A 196 -6.26 10.02 6.76
CA TYR A 196 -5.29 9.00 6.36
C TYR A 196 -4.60 9.32 5.02
N LEU A 197 -5.35 9.79 4.01
CA LEU A 197 -4.79 10.17 2.71
C LEU A 197 -3.89 11.41 2.82
N GLU A 198 -4.33 12.43 3.54
CA GLU A 198 -3.57 13.66 3.76
C GLU A 198 -2.25 13.39 4.48
N ARG A 199 -2.24 12.50 5.48
CA ARG A 199 -1.01 12.07 6.17
C ARG A 199 0.04 11.53 5.21
N HIS A 200 -0.34 10.71 4.24
CA HIS A 200 0.58 10.17 3.23
C HIS A 200 1.03 11.21 2.19
N ILE A 201 0.22 12.23 1.93
CA ILE A 201 0.62 13.31 1.02
C ILE A 201 1.63 14.24 1.71
N GLU A 202 1.38 14.56 2.99
CA GLU A 202 2.22 15.45 3.80
C GLU A 202 3.56 14.80 4.23
N LEU A 203 3.55 13.51 4.57
CA LEU A 203 4.72 12.83 5.12
C LEU A 203 5.73 12.38 4.05
N ASP A 204 5.29 12.04 2.83
CA ASP A 204 6.15 11.28 1.90
C ASP A 204 6.67 12.06 0.68
N ALA A 205 6.10 13.22 0.33
CA ALA A 205 6.31 13.78 -1.00
C ALA A 205 7.71 14.37 -1.24
N ASP A 206 8.30 15.07 -0.27
CA ASP A 206 9.50 15.90 -0.52
C ASP A 206 10.81 15.32 0.04
N GLU A 207 10.78 14.46 1.07
CA GLU A 207 12.00 13.97 1.74
C GLU A 207 12.31 12.48 1.48
N HIS A 208 11.31 11.60 1.57
CA HIS A 208 11.55 10.16 1.50
C HIS A 208 11.90 9.65 0.10
N GLY A 209 11.23 10.12 -0.95
CA GLY A 209 11.50 9.70 -2.33
C GLY A 209 12.96 9.94 -2.78
N PRO A 210 13.51 11.16 -2.65
CA PRO A 210 14.91 11.44 -2.94
C PRO A 210 15.89 10.64 -2.06
N ALA A 211 15.58 10.51 -0.76
CA ALA A 211 16.42 9.74 0.16
C ALA A 211 16.44 8.25 -0.19
N ALA A 212 15.31 7.66 -0.54
CA ALA A 212 15.20 6.26 -0.95
C ALA A 212 15.92 6.00 -2.28
N THR A 213 15.86 6.94 -3.23
CA THR A 213 16.65 6.88 -4.46
C THR A 213 18.15 6.86 -4.14
N LYS A 214 18.60 7.73 -3.22
CA LYS A 214 20.01 7.77 -2.77
C LYS A 214 20.44 6.49 -2.06
N MET A 215 19.57 5.89 -1.24
CA MET A 215 19.79 4.59 -0.60
C MET A 215 20.07 3.51 -1.67
N ILE A 216 19.22 3.41 -2.70
CA ILE A 216 19.42 2.44 -3.80
C ILE A 216 20.71 2.72 -4.56
N CYS A 217 21.03 3.98 -4.89
CA CYS A 217 22.29 4.33 -5.54
C CYS A 217 23.51 3.90 -4.70
N THR A 218 23.45 4.09 -3.38
CA THR A 218 24.52 3.70 -2.45
C THR A 218 24.69 2.17 -2.41
N MET A 219 23.58 1.42 -2.40
CA MET A 219 23.63 -0.05 -2.49
C MET A 219 24.22 -0.53 -3.82
N LEU A 220 23.83 0.10 -4.94
CA LEU A 220 24.32 -0.24 -6.27
C LEU A 220 25.79 0.10 -6.47
N ALA A 221 26.29 1.18 -5.87
CA ALA A 221 27.71 1.52 -5.91
C ALA A 221 28.58 0.42 -5.28
N ARG A 222 28.05 -0.26 -4.25
CA ARG A 222 28.70 -1.41 -3.60
C ARG A 222 28.49 -2.73 -4.36
N HIS A 223 27.35 -2.87 -5.04
CA HIS A 223 26.93 -4.09 -5.72
C HIS A 223 26.35 -3.83 -7.12
N PRO A 224 27.16 -3.38 -8.09
CA PRO A 224 26.67 -2.97 -9.42
C PRO A 224 25.99 -4.11 -10.19
N GLN A 225 26.39 -5.36 -9.95
CA GLN A 225 25.78 -6.57 -10.51
C GLN A 225 24.32 -6.79 -10.06
N GLY A 226 23.87 -6.11 -9.00
CA GLY A 226 22.51 -6.19 -8.50
C GLY A 226 21.48 -5.44 -9.34
N LEU A 227 21.93 -4.54 -10.24
CA LEU A 227 21.05 -3.67 -11.03
C LEU A 227 19.95 -4.42 -11.82
N PRO A 228 20.23 -5.52 -12.55
CA PRO A 228 19.18 -6.24 -13.28
C PRO A 228 18.10 -6.80 -12.35
N ARG A 229 18.50 -7.33 -11.18
CA ARG A 229 17.56 -7.88 -10.20
C ARG A 229 16.74 -6.79 -9.50
N ALA A 230 17.34 -5.65 -9.21
CA ALA A 230 16.66 -4.49 -8.66
C ALA A 230 15.59 -3.96 -9.63
N ARG A 231 15.93 -3.83 -10.92
CA ARG A 231 14.98 -3.46 -11.97
C ARG A 231 13.86 -4.48 -12.13
N GLN A 232 14.18 -5.77 -12.02
CA GLN A 232 13.17 -6.83 -12.05
C GLN A 232 12.19 -6.69 -10.87
N ALA A 233 12.69 -6.55 -9.64
CA ALA A 233 11.86 -6.37 -8.45
C ALA A 233 10.96 -5.12 -8.55
N ALA A 234 11.49 -4.00 -9.04
CA ALA A 234 10.69 -2.79 -9.29
C ALA A 234 9.56 -3.03 -10.31
N ARG A 235 9.85 -3.74 -11.41
CA ARG A 235 8.82 -4.09 -12.40
C ARG A 235 7.77 -5.02 -11.84
N ASP A 236 8.17 -6.05 -11.10
CA ASP A 236 7.25 -7.04 -10.53
C ASP A 236 6.33 -6.37 -9.51
N ALA A 237 6.85 -5.51 -8.64
CA ALA A 237 6.05 -4.75 -7.68
C ALA A 237 5.02 -3.82 -8.37
N LEU A 238 5.43 -3.17 -9.47
CA LEU A 238 4.52 -2.35 -10.28
C LEU A 238 3.42 -3.18 -10.96
N HIS A 239 3.78 -4.34 -11.53
CA HIS A 239 2.82 -5.24 -12.15
C HIS A 239 1.83 -5.82 -11.14
N ALA A 240 2.31 -6.23 -9.96
CA ALA A 240 1.46 -6.69 -8.87
C ALA A 240 0.47 -5.59 -8.44
N ARG A 241 0.94 -4.33 -8.35
CA ARG A 241 0.08 -3.19 -8.02
C ARG A 241 -0.99 -2.94 -9.08
N HIS A 242 -0.64 -2.99 -10.37
CA HIS A 242 -1.62 -2.93 -11.46
C HIS A 242 -2.67 -4.03 -11.33
N ALA A 243 -2.25 -5.28 -11.11
CA ALA A 243 -3.17 -6.40 -10.95
C ALA A 243 -4.10 -6.25 -9.73
N LEU A 244 -3.60 -5.69 -8.62
CA LEU A 244 -4.41 -5.36 -7.46
C LEU A 244 -5.52 -4.37 -7.84
N TRP A 245 -5.17 -3.31 -8.57
CA TRP A 245 -6.12 -2.26 -8.94
C TRP A 245 -7.08 -2.68 -10.03
N ASP A 246 -6.64 -3.43 -11.05
CA ASP A 246 -7.50 -4.02 -12.07
C ASP A 246 -8.57 -4.92 -11.43
N GLY A 247 -8.15 -5.74 -10.46
CA GLY A 247 -9.06 -6.59 -9.67
C GLY A 247 -10.02 -5.79 -8.81
N THR A 248 -9.54 -4.71 -8.20
CA THR A 248 -10.34 -3.78 -7.39
C THR A 248 -11.38 -3.06 -8.23
N GLU A 249 -10.99 -2.44 -9.36
CA GLU A 249 -11.88 -1.77 -10.30
C GLU A 249 -12.97 -2.72 -10.81
N THR A 250 -12.60 -3.95 -11.16
CA THR A 250 -13.56 -4.98 -11.57
C THR A 250 -14.56 -5.34 -10.47
N LEU A 251 -14.10 -5.41 -9.22
CA LEU A 251 -14.95 -5.66 -8.05
C LEU A 251 -15.94 -4.50 -7.85
N LEU A 252 -15.46 -3.26 -7.87
CA LEU A 252 -16.27 -2.06 -7.67
C LEU A 252 -17.35 -1.90 -8.75
N ARG A 253 -16.99 -2.07 -10.02
CA ARG A 253 -17.94 -2.04 -11.15
C ARG A 253 -19.04 -3.10 -11.09
N LYS A 254 -18.79 -4.23 -10.44
CA LYS A 254 -19.80 -5.28 -10.24
C LYS A 254 -20.78 -4.92 -9.13
N LEU A 255 -20.31 -4.20 -8.11
CA LEU A 255 -21.15 -3.70 -7.02
C LEU A 255 -22.07 -2.58 -7.50
N ASP A 256 -21.53 -1.61 -8.25
CA ASP A 256 -22.30 -0.48 -8.76
C ASP A 256 -23.49 -0.95 -9.62
N ARG A 257 -23.23 -1.83 -10.59
CA ARG A 257 -24.28 -2.46 -11.42
C ARG A 257 -25.35 -3.16 -10.60
N LYS A 258 -24.99 -3.87 -9.52
CA LYS A 258 -25.97 -4.53 -8.64
C LYS A 258 -26.82 -3.54 -7.86
N SER A 259 -26.28 -2.37 -7.51
CA SER A 259 -27.06 -1.30 -6.88
C SER A 259 -28.09 -0.75 -7.84
N THR A 260 -27.67 -0.39 -9.06
CA THR A 260 -28.55 0.16 -10.10
C THR A 260 -29.72 -0.79 -10.41
N PHE A 261 -29.45 -2.08 -10.62
CA PHE A 261 -30.53 -3.06 -10.86
C PHE A 261 -31.50 -3.21 -9.69
N ARG A 262 -31.05 -3.03 -8.43
CA ARG A 262 -31.92 -3.09 -7.26
C ARG A 262 -32.81 -1.85 -7.15
N GLU A 263 -32.27 -0.68 -7.47
CA GLU A 263 -33.01 0.59 -7.50
C GLU A 263 -34.08 0.57 -8.58
N GLU A 264 -33.73 0.21 -9.83
CA GLU A 264 -34.69 0.07 -10.94
C GLU A 264 -35.81 -0.93 -10.62
N ALA A 265 -35.47 -2.07 -9.99
CA ALA A 265 -36.45 -3.08 -9.59
C ALA A 265 -37.36 -2.60 -8.43
N ALA A 266 -36.87 -1.72 -7.56
CA ALA A 266 -37.66 -1.13 -6.49
C ALA A 266 -38.62 -0.06 -7.02
N GLU A 267 -38.17 0.81 -7.93
CA GLU A 267 -39.00 1.84 -8.59
C GLU A 267 -40.13 1.22 -9.43
N ALA A 268 -39.82 0.13 -10.15
CA ALA A 268 -40.82 -0.62 -10.92
C ALA A 268 -41.91 -1.26 -10.05
N ARG A 269 -41.64 -1.56 -8.78
CA ARG A 269 -42.61 -2.12 -7.82
C ARG A 269 -43.47 -1.07 -7.12
N VAL A 270 -42.98 0.17 -7.01
CA VAL A 270 -43.74 1.30 -6.43
C VAL A 270 -44.69 1.91 -7.48
N SER A 271 -44.38 1.74 -8.76
CA SER A 271 -45.15 2.28 -9.88
C SER A 271 -46.22 1.31 -10.44
N ALA A 272 -46.40 0.14 -9.82
CA ALA A 272 -47.36 -0.91 -10.22
C ALA A 272 -48.39 -1.13 -9.10
#